data_AF-A0A2I0SAT5-F1
#
_entry.id   AF-A0A2I0SAT5-F1
#
_cell.length_a   1.000
_cell.length_b   1.000
_cell.length_c   1.000
_cell.angle_alpha   90.00
_cell.angle_beta   90.00
_cell.angle_gamma   90.00
#
_symmetry.space_group_name_H-M   'P 1'
#
loop_
_entity.id
_entity.type
_entity.pdbx_description
1 polymer ?
#
loop_
_entity_poly.entity_id
_entity_poly.type
_entity_poly.pdbx_seq_one_letter_code
_entity_poly.pdbx_strand_id
1 'polypeptide(L)' 'HKVFVQGAIWNIDSFDQWGVELGKVLAKRVEPALTEGTDVPGLDPSTAALVAAYRTLRKK' A
#
# COMPACT_ATOMS: atom_id res chain seq x y z
N HIS A 1 27.10 -2.89 13.38
CA HIS A 1 27.76 -4.06 12.77
C HIS A 1 27.00 -5.39 12.93
N LYS A 2 26.27 -5.67 14.03
CA LYS A 2 25.47 -6.91 14.19
C LYS A 2 24.53 -7.19 13.00
N VAL A 3 23.65 -6.23 12.66
CA VAL A 3 22.69 -6.35 11.56
C VAL A 3 23.39 -6.54 10.20
N PHE A 4 24.49 -5.82 9.98
CA PHE A 4 25.32 -5.98 8.78
C PHE A 4 25.89 -7.41 8.63
N VAL A 5 26.44 -7.98 9.72
CA VAL A 5 26.96 -9.35 9.70
C VAL A 5 25.84 -10.37 9.44
N GLN A 6 24.65 -10.15 10.00
CA GLN A 6 23.49 -10.99 9.72
C GLN A 6 23.07 -10.94 8.25
N GLY A 7 23.03 -9.74 7.64
CA GLY A 7 22.74 -9.58 6.21
C GLY A 7 23.77 -10.26 5.31
N ALA A 8 25.06 -10.17 5.66
CA ALA A 8 26.13 -10.85 4.95
C ALA A 8 26.00 -12.39 5.02
N ILE A 9 25.63 -12.95 6.19
CA ILE A 9 25.38 -14.39 6.35
C ILE A 9 24.16 -14.84 5.53
N TRP A 10 23.09 -14.06 5.54
CA TRP A 10 21.87 -14.37 4.79
C TRP A 10 21.95 -14.03 3.29
N ASN A 11 23.04 -13.41 2.84
CA ASN A 11 23.23 -12.93 1.47
C ASN A 11 22.07 -12.03 1.01
N ILE A 12 21.65 -11.11 1.88
CA ILE A 12 20.61 -10.10 1.61
C ILE A 12 21.22 -8.71 1.75
N ASP A 13 20.83 -7.79 0.87
CA ASP A 13 21.22 -6.39 0.99
C ASP A 13 20.50 -5.74 2.19
N SER A 14 21.27 -5.35 3.20
CA SER A 14 20.74 -4.71 4.41
C SER A 14 20.46 -3.21 4.25
N PHE A 15 20.79 -2.64 3.10
CA PHE A 15 20.69 -1.21 2.82
C PHE A 15 19.60 -0.88 1.80
N ASP A 16 19.01 -1.89 1.15
CA ASP A 16 17.88 -1.70 0.26
C ASP A 16 16.54 -1.63 1.02
N GLN A 17 15.52 -1.07 0.36
CA GLN A 17 14.15 -0.99 0.88
C GLN A 17 13.10 -1.12 -0.23
N TRP A 18 13.28 -2.03 -1.20
CA TRP A 18 12.33 -2.19 -2.32
C TRP A 18 10.90 -2.52 -1.88
N GLY A 19 10.74 -3.17 -0.73
CA GLY A 19 9.44 -3.59 -0.20
C GLY A 19 8.45 -2.45 0.07
N VAL A 20 8.89 -1.19 0.15
CA VAL A 20 7.99 -0.06 0.40
C VAL A 20 7.30 0.48 -0.86
N GLU A 21 7.84 0.18 -2.05
CA GLU A 21 7.44 0.88 -3.28
C GLU A 21 6.05 0.48 -3.77
N LEU A 22 5.70 -0.81 -3.70
CA LEU A 22 4.37 -1.26 -4.11
C LEU A 22 3.27 -0.61 -3.27
N GLY A 23 3.48 -0.50 -1.95
CA GLY A 23 2.54 0.17 -1.06
C GLY A 23 2.33 1.64 -1.42
N LYS A 24 3.40 2.35 -1.77
CA LYS A 24 3.32 3.76 -2.24
C LYS A 24 2.52 3.86 -3.55
N VAL A 25 2.72 2.94 -4.49
CA VAL A 25 1.98 2.92 -5.76
C VAL A 25 0.49 2.65 -5.53
N LEU A 26 0.17 1.64 -4.71
CA LEU A 26 -1.22 1.28 -4.38
C LEU A 26 -1.93 2.41 -3.64
N ALA A 27 -1.27 3.05 -2.67
CA ALA A 27 -1.84 4.18 -1.93
C ALA A 27 -2.22 5.34 -2.86
N LYS A 28 -1.31 5.75 -3.76
CA LYS A 28 -1.59 6.78 -4.77
C LYS A 28 -2.76 6.43 -5.69
N ARG A 29 -2.93 5.15 -6.03
CA ARG A 29 -4.04 4.69 -6.88
C ARG A 29 -5.39 4.73 -6.15
N VAL A 30 -5.40 4.44 -4.84
CA VAL A 30 -6.64 4.40 -4.04
C VAL A 30 -7.02 5.78 -3.48
N GLU A 31 -6.06 6.69 -3.33
CA GLU A 31 -6.27 8.04 -2.79
C GLU A 31 -7.47 8.79 -3.42
N PRO A 32 -7.62 8.90 -4.77
CA PRO A 32 -8.77 9.58 -5.38
C PRO A 32 -10.10 8.92 -5.04
N ALA A 33 -10.11 7.60 -4.86
CA ALA A 33 -11.31 6.87 -4.47
C ALA A 33 -11.78 7.26 -3.06
N LEU A 34 -10.86 7.63 -2.16
CA LEU A 34 -11.18 7.99 -0.79
C LEU A 34 -11.46 9.49 -0.62
N THR A 35 -10.76 10.35 -1.35
CA THR A 35 -10.82 11.81 -1.15
C THR A 35 -11.87 12.48 -2.03
N GLU A 36 -11.92 12.13 -3.32
CA GLU A 36 -12.74 12.79 -4.35
C GLU A 36 -14.05 12.06 -4.63
N GLY A 37 -14.18 10.80 -4.18
CA GLY A 37 -15.37 9.98 -4.44
C GLY A 37 -15.44 9.42 -5.86
N THR A 38 -14.36 9.56 -6.64
CA THR A 38 -14.23 9.05 -8.00
C THR A 38 -14.15 7.52 -8.02
N ASP A 39 -14.87 6.86 -8.93
CA ASP A 39 -14.72 5.42 -9.11
C ASP A 39 -13.40 5.11 -9.83
N VAL A 40 -12.57 4.29 -9.17
CA VAL A 40 -11.27 3.88 -9.69
C VAL A 40 -11.41 2.49 -10.32
N PRO A 41 -11.26 2.34 -11.64
CA PRO A 41 -11.43 1.06 -12.31
C PRO A 41 -10.28 0.10 -11.98
N GLY A 42 -10.60 -1.20 -11.97
CA GLY A 42 -9.62 -2.28 -11.78
C GLY A 42 -9.10 -2.43 -10.34
N LEU A 43 -9.83 -1.92 -9.34
CA LEU A 43 -9.66 -2.37 -7.96
C LEU A 43 -10.21 -3.78 -7.83
N ASP A 44 -9.56 -4.62 -7.04
CA ASP A 44 -10.11 -5.94 -6.72
C ASP A 44 -11.39 -5.80 -5.87
N PRO A 45 -12.25 -6.84 -5.83
CA PRO A 45 -13.54 -6.76 -5.13
C PRO A 45 -13.43 -6.43 -3.64
N SER A 46 -12.36 -6.87 -2.96
CA SER A 46 -12.16 -6.58 -1.53
C SER A 46 -11.86 -5.10 -1.31
N THR A 47 -10.91 -4.55 -2.07
CA THR A 47 -10.55 -3.13 -1.99
C THR A 47 -11.73 -2.23 -2.36
N ALA A 48 -12.48 -2.58 -3.41
CA ALA A 48 -13.67 -1.82 -3.82
C ALA A 48 -14.76 -1.81 -2.73
N ALA A 49 -15.03 -2.96 -2.11
CA ALA A 49 -16.02 -3.07 -1.04
C ALA A 49 -15.62 -2.22 0.19
N LEU A 50 -14.33 -2.24 0.57
CA LEU A 50 -13.83 -1.44 1.70
C LEU A 50 -13.89 0.06 1.41
N VAL A 51 -13.58 0.51 0.20
CA VAL A 51 -13.74 1.91 -0.22
C VAL A 51 -15.20 2.35 -0.10
N ALA A 52 -16.15 1.52 -0.57
CA ALA A 52 -17.57 1.82 -0.48
C ALA A 52 -18.06 1.90 0.99
N ALA A 53 -17.61 0.97 1.83
CA ALA A 53 -17.90 0.99 3.27
C ALA A 53 -17.35 2.25 3.94
N TYR A 54 -16.09 2.62 3.66
CA TYR A 54 -15.47 3.84 4.16
C TYR A 54 -16.26 5.10 3.75
N ARG A 55 -16.63 5.23 2.47
CA ARG A 55 -17.41 6.37 1.97
C ARG A 55 -18.77 6.49 2.67
N THR A 56 -19.42 5.36 2.96
CA THR A 56 -20.69 5.33 3.69
C THR A 56 -20.53 5.82 5.13
N LEU A 57 -19.48 5.37 5.81
CA LEU A 57 -19.19 5.76 7.19
C LEU A 57 -18.79 7.23 7.32
N ARG A 58 -18.04 7.78 6.36
CA ARG A 58 -17.62 9.20 6.38
C ARG A 58 -18.75 10.19 6.09
N LYS A 59 -19.85 9.75 5.46
CA LYS A 59 -21.03 10.60 5.19
C LYS A 59 -21.98 10.70 6.39
N LYS A 60 -21.83 9.85 7.40
CA LYS A 60 -22.51 9.99 8.71
C LYS A 60 -21.77 10.97 9.59
#